data_AF-A0A838VIJ3-F1
#
_entry.id   AF-A0A838VIJ3-F1
#
_cell.length_a   1.000
_cell.length_b   1.000
_cell.length_c   1.000
_cell.angle_alpha   90.00
_cell.angle_beta   90.00
_cell.angle_gamma   90.00
#
_symmetry.space_group_name_H-M   'P 1'
#
loop_
_entity.id
_entity.type
_entity.pdbx_description
1 polymer ?
#
loop_
_entity_poly.entity_id
_entity_poly.type
_entity_poly.pdbx_seq_one_letter_code
_entity_poly.pdbx_strand_id
1 'polypeptide(L)' 'MQKGRLEAFSDGVLAIILTIMVLELKVPHGTDLAALRPLIPVFLSYV' A
#
# COMPACT_ATOMS: atom_id res chain seq x y z
N MET A 1 26.05 15.73 10.21
CA MET A 1 26.22 15.07 8.89
C MET A 1 25.82 13.59 8.85
N GLN A 2 25.49 12.95 9.99
CA GLN A 2 25.15 11.50 10.01
C GLN A 2 23.63 11.20 9.94
N LYS A 3 22.75 12.17 10.29
CA LYS A 3 21.28 12.01 10.27
C LYS A 3 20.68 11.85 8.86
N GLY A 4 21.06 12.70 7.92
CA GLY A 4 20.44 12.71 6.58
C GLY A 4 20.62 11.42 5.77
N ARG A 5 21.68 10.64 6.01
CA ARG A 5 21.85 9.33 5.38
C ARG A 5 20.93 8.26 5.96
N LEU A 6 20.66 8.32 7.27
CA LEU A 6 19.75 7.41 7.93
C LEU A 6 18.30 7.71 7.53
N GLU A 7 17.95 8.99 7.47
CA GLU A 7 16.64 9.47 7.00
C GLU A 7 16.38 9.05 5.55
N ALA A 8 17.32 9.31 4.63
CA ALA A 8 17.17 8.90 3.23
C ALA A 8 17.06 7.37 3.05
N PHE A 9 17.71 6.59 3.92
CA PHE A 9 17.57 5.14 3.92
C PHE A 9 16.19 4.72 4.45
N SER A 10 15.75 5.27 5.58
CA SER A 10 14.42 5.02 6.15
C SER A 10 13.31 5.39 5.16
N ASP A 11 13.42 6.53 4.48
CA ASP A 11 12.47 6.99 3.48
C ASP A 11 12.43 6.04 2.27
N GLY A 12 13.59 5.59 1.79
CA GLY A 12 13.66 4.61 0.70
C GLY A 12 13.03 3.27 1.06
N VAL A 13 13.26 2.79 2.28
CA VAL A 13 12.64 1.55 2.79
C VAL A 13 11.12 1.70 2.91
N LEU A 14 10.65 2.81 3.51
CA LEU A 14 9.22 3.13 3.61
C LEU A 14 8.55 3.21 2.24
N ALA A 15 9.17 3.88 1.28
CA ALA A 15 8.64 3.99 -0.08
C ALA A 15 8.44 2.62 -0.74
N ILE A 16 9.43 1.73 -0.63
CA ILE A 16 9.33 0.38 -1.20
C ILE A 16 8.23 -0.42 -0.51
N ILE A 17 8.16 -0.41 0.82
CA ILE A 17 7.12 -1.11 1.58
C ILE A 17 5.72 -0.66 1.14
N LEU A 18 5.49 0.65 1.05
CA LEU A 18 4.21 1.21 0.60
C LEU A 18 3.84 0.74 -0.82
N THR A 19 4.81 0.67 -1.75
CA THR A 19 4.54 0.17 -3.11
C THR A 19 4.31 -1.33 -3.19
N ILE A 20 4.88 -2.13 -2.28
CA ILE A 20 4.65 -3.58 -2.24
C ILE A 20 3.31 -3.90 -1.59
N MET A 21 2.93 -3.14 -0.56
CA MET A 21 1.69 -3.33 0.20
C MET A 21 0.45 -3.40 -0.71
N VAL A 22 0.36 -2.57 -1.75
CA VAL A 22 -0.79 -2.57 -2.68
C VAL A 22 -0.87 -3.82 -3.58
N LEU A 23 0.23 -4.58 -3.74
CA LEU A 23 0.24 -5.81 -4.54
C LEU A 23 -0.62 -6.92 -3.93
N GLU A 24 -0.95 -6.83 -2.64
CA GLU A 24 -1.85 -7.76 -1.95
C GLU A 24 -3.34 -7.51 -2.26
N LEU A 25 -3.67 -6.39 -2.91
CA LEU A 25 -5.04 -6.07 -3.30
C LEU A 25 -5.51 -7.00 -4.43
N LYS A 26 -6.41 -7.92 -4.08
CA LYS A 26 -6.97 -8.89 -5.04
C LYS A 26 -7.98 -8.23 -5.98
N VAL A 27 -7.96 -8.64 -7.23
CA VAL A 27 -8.96 -8.24 -8.23
C VAL A 27 -10.33 -8.84 -7.83
N PRO A 28 -11.39 -8.02 -7.77
CA PRO A 28 -12.72 -8.52 -7.45
C PRO A 28 -13.23 -9.43 -8.57
N HIS A 29 -13.95 -10.49 -8.23
CA HIS A 29 -14.43 -11.51 -9.18
C HIS A 29 -15.74 -11.09 -9.90
N GLY A 30 -15.97 -9.79 -10.08
CA GLY A 30 -17.16 -9.21 -10.69
C GLY A 30 -16.82 -7.91 -11.42
N THR A 31 -17.66 -7.55 -12.41
CA THR A 31 -17.46 -6.35 -13.24
C THR A 31 -18.31 -5.16 -12.80
N ASP A 32 -19.08 -5.30 -11.73
CA ASP A 32 -19.97 -4.30 -11.17
C ASP A 32 -19.38 -3.59 -9.95
N LEU A 33 -19.81 -2.36 -9.71
CA LEU A 33 -19.34 -1.54 -8.57
C LEU A 33 -19.60 -2.21 -7.20
N ALA A 34 -20.60 -3.10 -7.11
CA ALA A 34 -20.89 -3.82 -5.86
C ALA A 34 -19.77 -4.80 -5.49
N ALA A 35 -19.00 -5.30 -6.46
CA ALA A 35 -17.87 -6.20 -6.22
C ALA A 35 -16.69 -5.52 -5.49
N LEU A 36 -16.67 -4.18 -5.42
CA LEU A 36 -15.67 -3.41 -4.66
C LEU A 36 -15.97 -3.31 -3.16
N ARG A 37 -17.24 -3.47 -2.74
CA ARG A 37 -17.65 -3.39 -1.31
C ARG A 37 -16.80 -4.26 -0.37
N PRO A 38 -16.52 -5.54 -0.68
CA PRO A 38 -15.69 -6.37 0.19
C PRO A 38 -14.21 -5.95 0.23
N LEU A 39 -13.73 -5.14 -0.71
CA LEU A 39 -12.36 -4.63 -0.74
C LEU A 39 -12.17 -3.37 0.11
N ILE A 40 -13.24 -2.69 0.52
CA ILE A 40 -13.17 -1.44 1.30
C ILE A 40 -12.35 -1.59 2.59
N PRO A 41 -12.56 -2.63 3.44
CA PRO A 41 -11.77 -2.78 4.67
C PRO A 41 -10.28 -2.97 4.40
N VAL A 42 -9.94 -3.67 3.30
CA VAL A 42 -8.56 -3.88 2.87
C VAL A 42 -7.96 -2.56 2.39
N PHE A 43 -8.70 -1.81 1.58
CA PHE A 43 -8.29 -0.48 1.13
C PHE A 43 -8.02 0.49 2.28
N LEU A 44 -8.88 0.48 3.31
CA LEU A 44 -8.73 1.31 4.50
C LEU A 44 -7.53 0.92 5.37
N SER A 45 -6.99 -0.29 5.25
CA SER A 45 -5.77 -0.69 5.97
C SER A 45 -4.49 -0.04 5.41
N TYR A 46 -4.55 0.55 4.22
CA TYR A 46 -3.42 1.24 3.58
C TYR A 46 -3.35 2.74 3.85
N VAL A 47 -4.30 3.31 4.59
CA VAL A 47 -4.38 4.75 4.95
C VAL A 47 -4.13 4.94 6.44
#